data_AF-A0A7W6J970-F1
#
_entry.id   AF-A0A7W6J970-F1
#
_cell.length_a   1.000
_cell.length_b   1.000
_cell.length_c   1.000
_cell.angle_alpha   90.00
_cell.angle_beta   90.00
_cell.angle_gamma   90.00
#
_symmetry.space_group_name_H-M   'P 1'
#
loop_
_entity.id
_entity.type
_entity.pdbx_description
1 polymer ?
#
loop_
_entity_poly.entity_id
_entity_poly.type
_entity_poly.pdbx_seq_one_letter_code
_entity_poly.pdbx_strand_id
1 'polypeptide(L)' 'MKNAALGIRIDADVKAALAKAARQDRRSVASYVEKLIVEDLTAKGLIDGEAK' A
#
# COMPACT_ATOMS: atom_id res chain seq x y z
N MET A 1 4.23 -14.77 -9.87
CA MET A 1 5.17 -13.73 -9.39
C MET A 1 5.37 -13.93 -7.89
N LYS A 2 6.60 -13.89 -7.38
CA LYS A 2 6.88 -14.02 -5.94
C LYS A 2 7.02 -12.61 -5.36
N ASN A 3 5.92 -12.05 -4.85
CA ASN A 3 5.96 -10.76 -4.17
C ASN A 3 6.82 -10.91 -2.90
N ALA A 4 7.73 -9.96 -2.66
CA ALA A 4 8.50 -9.91 -1.43
C ALA A 4 7.59 -9.45 -0.28
N ALA A 5 7.61 -10.16 0.85
CA ALA A 5 6.79 -9.81 2.00
C ALA A 5 7.39 -8.60 2.74
N LEU A 6 6.57 -7.58 2.99
CA LEU A 6 6.92 -6.43 3.84
C LEU A 6 6.10 -6.50 5.14
N GLY A 7 6.79 -6.75 6.26
CA GLY A 7 6.17 -6.73 7.59
C GLY A 7 6.24 -5.33 8.21
N ILE A 8 5.09 -4.73 8.52
CA ILE A 8 5.01 -3.37 9.10
C ILE A 8 4.27 -3.45 10.44
N ARG A 9 4.81 -2.78 11.46
CA ARG A 9 4.10 -2.50 12.72
C ARG A 9 3.59 -1.07 12.69
N ILE A 10 2.31 -0.92 13.00
CA ILE A 10 1.61 0.37 13.04
C ILE A 10 0.68 0.38 14.24
N ASP A 11 0.34 1.58 14.70
CA ASP A 11 -0.64 1.77 15.75
C ASP A 11 -2.02 1.27 15.33
N ALA A 12 -2.83 0.89 16.32
CA ALA A 12 -4.13 0.26 16.10
C ALA A 12 -5.12 1.20 15.40
N ASP A 13 -5.07 2.49 15.71
CA ASP A 13 -5.89 3.54 15.09
C ASP A 13 -5.50 3.74 13.61
N VAL A 14 -4.22 3.75 13.29
CA VAL A 14 -3.71 3.80 11.90
C VAL A 14 -4.20 2.58 11.13
N LYS A 15 -4.13 1.38 11.72
CA LYS A 15 -4.66 0.17 11.08
C LYS A 15 -6.17 0.26 10.80
N ALA A 16 -6.94 0.82 11.72
CA ALA A 16 -8.37 1.01 11.55
C ALA A 16 -8.68 2.03 10.44
N ALA A 17 -7.92 3.13 10.38
CA ALA A 17 -8.03 4.13 9.32
C ALA A 17 -7.71 3.54 7.94
N LEU A 18 -6.61 2.76 7.82
CA LEU A 18 -6.26 2.05 6.59
C LEU A 18 -7.37 1.09 6.16
N ALA A 19 -7.98 0.35 7.09
CA ALA A 19 -9.10 -0.55 6.78
C ALA A 19 -10.33 0.20 6.24
N LYS A 20 -10.62 1.39 6.77
CA LYS A 20 -11.71 2.24 6.27
C LYS A 20 -11.40 2.77 4.87
N ALA A 21 -10.20 3.32 4.66
CA ALA A 21 -9.79 3.86 3.38
C ALA A 21 -9.75 2.79 2.27
N ALA A 22 -9.20 1.61 2.58
CA ALA A 22 -9.16 0.48 1.67
C ALA A 22 -10.57 0.04 1.22
N ARG A 23 -11.54 0.00 2.15
CA ARG A 23 -12.95 -0.31 1.82
C ARG A 23 -13.56 0.73 0.88
N GLN A 24 -13.27 2.02 1.09
CA GLN A 24 -13.74 3.09 0.21
C GLN A 24 -13.15 2.99 -1.21
N ASP A 25 -11.89 2.55 -1.32
CA ASP A 25 -11.18 2.26 -2.59
C ASP A 25 -11.57 0.89 -3.19
N ARG A 26 -12.44 0.11 -2.52
CA ARG A 26 -12.82 -1.27 -2.90
C ARG A 26 -11.62 -2.23 -3.02
N ARG A 27 -10.63 -2.08 -2.13
CA ARG A 27 -9.41 -2.89 -2.07
C ARG A 27 -9.27 -3.61 -0.73
N SER A 28 -8.44 -4.65 -0.72
CA SER A 28 -7.89 -5.18 0.53
C SER A 28 -6.95 -4.15 1.15
N VAL A 29 -6.72 -4.24 2.47
CA VAL A 29 -5.75 -3.35 3.15
C VAL A 29 -4.36 -3.49 2.54
N ALA A 30 -3.92 -4.72 2.25
CA ALA A 30 -2.61 -4.96 1.66
C ALA A 30 -2.49 -4.30 0.28
N SER A 31 -3.47 -4.50 -0.60
CA SER A 31 -3.48 -3.92 -1.95
C SER A 31 -3.63 -2.38 -1.94
N TYR A 32 -4.28 -1.83 -0.91
CA TYR A 32 -4.37 -0.39 -0.72
C TYR A 32 -3.03 0.19 -0.27
N VAL A 33 -2.35 -0.44 0.69
CA VAL A 33 -1.01 -0.04 1.14
C VAL A 33 0.01 -0.17 0.00
N GLU A 34 -0.03 -1.25 -0.77
CA GLU A 34 0.82 -1.43 -1.95
C GLU A 34 0.62 -0.30 -2.96
N LYS A 35 -0.64 0.05 -3.27
CA LYS A 35 -0.95 1.22 -4.12
C LYS A 35 -0.30 2.49 -3.59
N LEU A 36 -0.48 2.80 -2.29
CA LEU A 36 0.09 4.01 -1.70
C LEU A 36 1.62 4.05 -1.79
N ILE A 37 2.28 2.91 -1.56
CA ILE A 37 3.73 2.79 -1.68
C ILE A 37 4.17 3.02 -3.13
N VAL A 38 3.53 2.36 -4.09
CA VAL A 38 3.87 2.50 -5.51
C VAL A 38 3.65 3.92 -5.99
N GLU A 39 2.52 4.54 -5.63
CA GLU A 39 2.22 5.93 -5.99
C GLU A 39 3.24 6.92 -5.42
N ASP A 40 3.59 6.79 -4.14
CA ASP A 40 4.60 7.64 -3.50
C ASP A 40 5.99 7.49 -4.14
N LEU A 41 6.43 6.25 -4.36
CA LEU A 41 7.75 5.97 -4.95
C LEU A 41 7.80 6.40 -6.42
N THR A 42 6.73 6.22 -7.18
CA THR A 42 6.64 6.68 -8.58
C THR A 42 6.67 8.21 -8.64
N ALA A 43 5.91 8.90 -7.78
CA ALA A 43 5.91 10.36 -7.72
C ALA A 43 7.28 10.95 -7.35
N LYS A 44 8.11 10.19 -6.62
CA LYS A 44 9.49 10.53 -6.28
C LYS A 44 10.51 10.12 -7.34
N GLY A 45 10.09 9.44 -8.42
CA GLY A 45 10.98 8.91 -9.45
C GLY A 45 11.89 7.77 -8.95
N LEU A 46 11.50 7.08 -7.88
CA LEU A 46 12.28 5.99 -7.28
C LEU A 46 11.99 4.63 -7.94
N ILE A 47 10.84 4.48 -8.59
CA ILE A 47 10.48 3.34 -9.42
C ILE A 47 9.79 3.83 -10.69
N ASP A 48 9.96 3.09 -11.78
CA ASP A 48 9.15 3.27 -12.98
C ASP A 48 7.79 2.60 -12.74
N GLY A 49 6.68 3.29 -13.04
CA GLY A 49 5.30 2.93 -12.63
C GLY A 49 4.75 1.57 -13.09
N GLU A 50 5.57 0.69 -13.64
CA GLU A 50 5.28 -0.73 -13.87
C GLU A 50 6.03 -1.58 -12.82
N ALA A 51 5.50 -1.66 -11.61
CA ALA A 51 5.86 -2.78 -10.73
C ALA A 51 5.37 -4.07 -11.41
N LYS A 52 6.30 -4.80 -12.02
CA LYS A 52 6.06 -6.03 -12.79
C LYS A 52 5.94 -7.25 -11.87
#